data_AF-A0A1E1XT74-F1
#
_entry.id   AF-A0A1E1XT74-F1
#
_cell.length_a   1.000
_cell.length_b   1.000
_cell.length_c   1.000
_cell.angle_alpha   90.00
_cell.angle_beta   90.00
_cell.angle_gamma   90.00
#
_symmetry.space_group_name_H-M   'P 1'
#
loop_
_entity.id
_entity.type
_entity.pdbx_description
1 polymer ?
#
loop_
_entity_poly.entity_id
_entity_poly.type
_entity_poly.pdbx_seq_one_letter_code
_entity_poly.pdbx_strand_id
1 'polypeptide(L)'
;SDELLIEEVRQRPVLYDQRLITYRDKQLQNDAWLEISSALNQSVPVLQHRWAYLRQKFPRLRKGYAKSGSGAADVEKGWTLMPNLMFLADAIQRLR
;
A
#
# COMPACT_ATOMS: atom_id res chain seq x y z
N SER A 1 0.80 2.19 -13.28
CA SER A 1 -0.41 2.66 -12.57
C SER A 1 -0.31 2.30 -11.10
N ASP A 2 -0.99 3.03 -10.21
CA ASP A 2 -0.92 2.77 -8.76
C ASP A 2 -1.55 1.42 -8.39
N GLU A 3 -2.51 0.93 -9.17
CA GLU A 3 -3.08 -0.43 -9.07
C GLU A 3 -2.00 -1.51 -9.18
N LEU A 4 -1.14 -1.40 -10.20
CA LEU A 4 -0.05 -2.35 -10.44
C LEU A 4 0.97 -2.29 -9.30
N LEU A 5 1.30 -1.09 -8.80
CA LEU A 5 2.17 -0.96 -7.63
C LEU A 5 1.59 -1.67 -6.40
N ILE A 6 0.28 -1.53 -6.16
CA ILE A 6 -0.38 -2.16 -5.02
C ILE A 6 -0.34 -3.69 -5.16
N GLU A 7 -0.61 -4.23 -6.36
CA GLU A 7 -0.58 -5.67 -6.61
C GLU A 7 0.85 -6.23 -6.47
N GLU A 8 1.85 -5.57 -7.06
CA GLU A 8 3.25 -5.98 -6.95
C GLU A 8 3.76 -5.97 -5.49
N VAL A 9 3.32 -4.99 -4.69
CA VAL A 9 3.63 -4.93 -3.26
C VAL A 9 2.86 -5.99 -2.48
N ARG A 10 1.61 -6.27 -2.85
CA ARG A 10 0.77 -7.32 -2.22
C ARG A 10 1.41 -8.70 -2.32
N GLN A 11 2.06 -9.00 -3.46
CA GLN A 11 2.80 -10.24 -3.66
C GLN A 11 4.08 -10.33 -2.80
N ARG A 12 4.55 -9.19 -2.25
CA ARG A 12 5.81 -9.06 -1.51
C ARG A 12 5.57 -8.57 -0.08
N PRO A 13 5.13 -9.45 0.84
CA PRO A 13 4.79 -9.08 2.20
C PRO A 13 5.98 -8.53 3.01
N VAL A 14 7.22 -8.79 2.56
CA VAL A 14 8.44 -8.19 3.11
C VAL A 14 8.42 -6.65 3.13
N LEU A 15 7.59 -6.01 2.29
CA LEU A 15 7.49 -4.54 2.18
C LEU A 15 6.48 -3.91 3.14
N TYR A 16 5.57 -4.69 3.72
CA TYR A 16 4.46 -4.15 4.51
C TYR A 16 4.09 -4.95 5.76
N ASP A 17 4.38 -6.24 5.81
CA ASP A 17 4.04 -7.13 6.92
C ASP A 17 5.14 -7.17 7.97
N GLN A 18 4.95 -6.38 9.02
CA GLN A 18 5.91 -6.27 10.12
C GLN A 18 6.01 -7.54 10.99
N ARG A 19 5.11 -8.52 10.79
CA ARG A 19 5.16 -9.81 11.49
C ARG A 19 6.24 -10.72 10.92
N LEU A 20 6.63 -10.51 9.67
CA LEU A 20 7.66 -11.31 9.05
C LEU A 20 9.04 -10.93 9.60
N ILE A 21 9.83 -11.94 9.92
CA ILE A 21 11.25 -11.75 10.29
C ILE A 21 11.99 -11.05 9.14
N THR A 22 11.62 -11.39 7.89
CA THR A 22 12.16 -10.80 6.67
C THR A 22 11.83 -9.32 6.52
N TYR A 23 10.78 -8.79 7.15
CA TYR A 23 10.50 -7.34 7.14
C TYR A 23 11.58 -6.53 7.85
N ARG A 24 12.39 -7.13 8.72
CA ARG A 24 13.54 -6.47 9.34
C ARG A 24 14.79 -6.54 8.46
N ASP A 25 14.77 -7.40 7.44
CA ASP A 25 15.85 -7.55 6.49
C ASP A 25 15.79 -6.44 5.45
N LYS A 26 16.80 -5.57 5.47
CA LYS A 26 16.91 -4.46 4.52
C LYS A 26 17.31 -4.93 3.13
N GLN A 27 18.05 -6.04 3.03
CA GLN A 27 18.47 -6.58 1.75
C GLN A 27 17.25 -7.12 0.99
N LEU A 28 16.43 -7.94 1.65
CA LEU A 28 15.21 -8.47 1.04
C LEU A 28 14.20 -7.38 0.67
N GLN A 29 14.11 -6.31 1.45
CA GLN A 29 13.29 -5.15 1.08
C GLN A 29 13.81 -4.43 -0.15
N ASN A 30 15.13 -4.22 -0.23
CA ASN A 30 15.74 -3.58 -1.40
C ASN A 30 15.56 -4.43 -2.65
N ASP A 31 15.79 -5.74 -2.56
CA ASP A 31 15.62 -6.69 -3.66
C ASP A 31 14.17 -6.69 -4.15
N ALA A 32 13.20 -6.76 -3.23
CA ALA A 32 11.78 -6.62 -3.54
C ALA A 32 11.46 -5.31 -4.26
N TRP A 33 12.01 -4.17 -3.82
CA TRP A 33 11.82 -2.89 -4.51
C TRP A 33 12.45 -2.87 -5.90
N LEU A 34 13.62 -3.46 -6.08
CA LEU A 34 14.30 -3.55 -7.38
C LEU A 34 13.50 -4.41 -8.37
N GLU A 35 12.92 -5.51 -7.92
CA GLU A 35 12.01 -6.32 -8.74
C GLU A 35 10.80 -5.52 -9.20
N ILE A 36 10.12 -4.81 -8.29
CA ILE A 36 8.96 -3.96 -8.62
C ILE A 36 9.39 -2.84 -9.58
N SER A 37 10.56 -2.25 -9.33
CA SER A 37 11.16 -1.21 -10.18
C SER A 37 11.40 -1.70 -11.61
N SER A 38 11.91 -2.92 -11.76
CA SER A 38 12.09 -3.59 -13.05
C SER A 38 10.74 -3.91 -13.71
N ALA A 39 9.77 -4.43 -12.96
CA ALA A 39 8.44 -4.80 -13.49
C ALA A 39 7.63 -3.59 -13.97
N LEU A 40 7.67 -2.48 -13.22
CA LEU A 40 6.95 -1.25 -13.54
C LEU A 40 7.76 -0.29 -14.43
N ASN A 41 9.03 -0.59 -14.68
CA ASN A 41 9.98 0.28 -15.37
C ASN A 41 10.03 1.70 -14.77
N GLN A 42 10.01 1.79 -13.44
CA GLN A 42 10.07 3.05 -12.68
C GLN A 42 11.16 2.96 -11.63
N SER A 43 11.75 4.09 -11.23
CA SER A 43 12.79 4.08 -10.20
C SER A 43 12.23 3.72 -8.81
N VAL A 44 12.98 2.90 -8.07
CA VAL A 44 12.70 2.56 -6.66
C VAL A 44 12.28 3.77 -5.81
N PRO A 45 12.99 4.91 -5.79
CA PRO A 45 12.60 6.06 -4.96
C PRO A 45 11.21 6.62 -5.32
N VAL A 46 10.84 6.62 -6.60
CA VAL A 46 9.50 7.07 -7.04
C VAL A 46 8.43 6.12 -6.54
N LEU A 47 8.66 4.81 -6.65
CA LEU A 47 7.73 3.78 -6.19
C LEU A 47 7.57 3.80 -4.67
N GLN A 48 8.66 3.93 -3.93
CA GLN A 48 8.65 4.08 -2.47
C GLN A 48 7.85 5.30 -2.03
N HIS A 49 8.07 6.45 -2.67
CA HIS A 49 7.33 7.67 -2.36
C HIS A 49 5.83 7.51 -2.63
N ARG A 50 5.46 6.92 -3.78
CA ARG A 50 4.05 6.62 -4.10
C ARG A 50 3.42 5.67 -3.09
N TRP A 51 4.12 4.59 -2.75
CA TRP A 51 3.64 3.61 -1.78
C TRP A 51 3.45 4.22 -0.38
N ALA A 52 4.40 5.05 0.06
CA ALA A 52 4.30 5.77 1.33
C ALA A 52 3.06 6.69 1.35
N TYR A 53 2.81 7.40 0.25
CA TYR A 53 1.61 8.24 0.11
C TYR A 53 0.31 7.43 0.16
N LEU A 54 0.24 6.30 -0.55
CA LEU A 54 -0.91 5.38 -0.52
C LEU A 54 -1.18 4.85 0.90
N ARG A 55 -0.14 4.36 1.59
CA ARG A 55 -0.23 3.89 2.99
C ARG A 55 -0.68 4.98 3.94
N GLN A 56 -0.18 6.20 3.79
CA GLN A 56 -0.54 7.33 4.66
C GLN A 56 -2.02 7.73 4.48
N LYS A 57 -2.53 7.65 3.26
CA LYS A 57 -3.94 7.94 2.97
C LYS A 57 -4.89 6.82 3.43
N PHE A 58 -4.43 5.57 3.43
CA PHE A 58 -5.29 4.41 3.72
C PHE A 58 -6.07 4.49 5.05
N PRO A 59 -5.51 4.84 6.22
CA PRO A 59 -6.28 4.96 7.47
C PRO A 59 -7.37 6.04 7.43
N ARG A 60 -7.11 7.17 6.74
CA ARG A 60 -8.08 8.26 6.59
C ARG A 60 -9.23 7.84 5.68
N LEU A 61 -8.87 7.18 4.58
CA LEU A 61 -9.82 6.63 3.61
C LEU A 61 -10.69 5.53 4.22
N ARG A 62 -10.10 4.60 4.98
CA ARG A 62 -10.82 3.55 5.70
C ARG A 62 -11.84 4.12 6.69
N LYS A 63 -11.48 5.19 7.41
CA LYS A 63 -12.41 5.89 8.32
C LYS A 63 -13.57 6.55 7.58
N GLY A 64 -13.32 7.12 6.40
CA GLY A 64 -14.36 7.71 5.53
C GLY A 64 -15.29 6.64 4.94
N TYR A 65 -14.73 5.53 4.47
CA TYR A 65 -15.47 4.39 3.93
C TYR A 65 -16.44 3.77 4.96
N ALA A 66 -16.03 3.71 6.23
CA ALA A 66 -16.88 3.21 7.31
C ALA A 66 -17.92 4.22 7.84
N LYS A 67 -17.80 5.51 7.48
CA LYS A 67 -18.63 6.62 7.99
C LYS A 67 -19.47 7.29 6.90
N SER A 68 -19.87 6.59 5.85
CA SER A 68 -20.75 7.16 4.80
C SER A 68 -22.15 7.49 5.35
N GLY A 69 -22.21 8.65 6.01
CA GLY A 69 -23.36 9.47 6.30
C GLY A 69 -22.87 10.91 6.16
N SER A 70 -23.28 11.56 5.07
CA SER A 70 -23.15 13.00 4.80
C SER A 70 -21.72 13.54 4.55
N GLY A 71 -21.26 13.43 3.30
CA GLY A 71 -20.01 14.07 2.82
C GLY A 71 -19.33 13.37 1.63
N ALA A 72 -20.02 12.47 0.93
CA ALA A 72 -19.43 11.47 0.04
C ALA A 72 -19.11 11.94 -1.39
N ALA A 73 -19.30 13.21 -1.73
CA ALA A 73 -19.13 13.67 -3.12
C ALA A 73 -17.67 13.58 -3.64
N ASP A 74 -16.67 13.68 -2.74
CA ASP A 74 -15.24 13.53 -3.10
C ASP A 74 -14.70 12.10 -2.89
N VAL A 75 -15.45 11.25 -2.20
CA VAL A 75 -15.04 9.87 -1.86
C VAL A 75 -15.36 8.90 -3.01
N GLU A 76 -16.45 9.13 -3.73
CA GLU A 76 -16.95 8.20 -4.76
C GLU A 76 -16.16 8.19 -6.08
N LYS A 77 -15.49 9.28 -6.47
CA LYS A 77 -14.78 9.36 -7.77
C LYS A 77 -13.29 9.03 -7.72
N GLY A 78 -12.67 8.95 -6.53
CA GLY A 78 -11.21 9.07 -6.41
C GLY A 78 -10.42 7.81 -6.08
N TRP A 79 -11.02 6.74 -5.53
CA TRP A 79 -10.22 5.65 -4.93
C TRP A 79 -10.72 4.24 -5.28
N THR A 80 -10.73 3.91 -6.58
CA THR A 80 -10.85 2.53 -7.10
C THR A 80 -9.78 1.58 -6.52
N LEU A 81 -8.69 2.13 -5.98
CA LEU A 81 -7.59 1.42 -5.32
C LEU A 81 -7.93 0.87 -3.92
N MET A 82 -9.01 1.33 -3.29
CA MET A 82 -9.38 0.92 -1.93
C MET A 82 -9.49 -0.61 -1.75
N PRO A 83 -10.26 -1.36 -2.57
CA PRO A 83 -10.31 -2.82 -2.44
C PRO A 83 -8.93 -3.47 -2.56
N ASN A 84 -8.05 -2.94 -3.41
CA ASN A 84 -6.69 -3.44 -3.57
C ASN A 84 -5.80 -3.14 -2.36
N LEU A 85 -6.10 -2.12 -1.55
CA LEU A 85 -5.35 -1.80 -0.32
C LEU A 85 -5.91 -2.51 0.92
N MET A 86 -7.03 -3.23 0.83
CA MET A 86 -7.66 -3.89 1.98
C MET A 86 -6.77 -4.95 2.65
N PHE A 87 -5.82 -5.56 1.92
CA PHE A 87 -4.85 -6.49 2.53
C PHE A 87 -3.98 -5.81 3.59
N LEU A 88 -3.75 -4.49 3.47
CA LEU A 88 -3.05 -3.72 4.48
C LEU A 88 -3.86 -3.57 5.76
N ALA A 89 -5.20 -3.66 5.71
CA ALA A 89 -6.01 -3.60 6.92
C ALA A 89 -5.64 -4.74 7.87
N ASP A 90 -5.46 -5.96 7.37
CA ASP A 90 -5.09 -7.12 8.18
C ASP A 90 -3.63 -7.02 8.70
N ALA A 91 -2.72 -6.53 7.85
CA ALA A 91 -1.32 -6.35 8.22
C ALA A 91 -1.11 -5.22 9.26
N ILE A 92 -1.83 -4.09 9.11
CA ILE A 92 -1.67 -2.89 9.95
C ILE A 92 -2.55 -2.93 11.21
N GLN A 93 -3.67 -3.66 11.24
CA GLN A 93 -4.62 -3.65 12.37
C GLN A 93 -4.04 -4.10 13.72
N ARG A 94 -2.94 -4.86 13.74
CA ARG A 94 -2.36 -5.38 14.99
C ARG A 94 -1.17 -4.57 15.52
N LEU A 95 -0.93 -3.37 15.00
CA LEU A 95 0.00 -2.40 15.60
C LEU A 95 -0.61 -1.64 16.79
N ARG A 96 -1.50 -2.29 17.56
CA ARG A 96 -2.21 -1.69 18.68
C ARG A 96 -1.77 -2.27 20.00
#